data_AF-A0A2G6LE32-F1
#
_entry.id   AF-A0A2G6LE32-F1
#
_cell.length_a   1.000
_cell.length_b   1.000
_cell.length_c   1.000
_cell.angle_alpha   90.00
_cell.angle_beta   90.00
_cell.angle_gamma   90.00
#
_symmetry.space_group_name_H-M   'P 1'
#
loop_
_entity.id
_entity.type
_entity.pdbx_description
1 polymer ?
#
loop_
_entity_poly.entity_id
_entity_poly.type
_entity_poly.pdbx_seq_one_letter_code
_entity_poly.pdbx_strand_id
1 'polypeptide(L)'
;MFTILVITMIKSYLFSVLITLFASTAYGKTPHDAARDGDLDTLRQYRFESNDLFLPDKRGFIPYELAALWANPEDEESLRQHVEVMLWLKEFKAEKHYYGEASIQLIQAGLNALGYPVGKPDGNLGNKTSKAIREYQEENDLAETGKPGPQWLGLFYHDLIKDMQFKLTKLGFDTRGTDGLMGPKTRAAILDYRKKNKLSDPDYAYLDSLIVGNIDYHYNKRNSREQKAKAEKERRAKSNKIRFAQAGLRLQGYRIGRIDGVIGPRTIDALKKFQKKNRLPVTGDIDSKTQGKMDVVFLKDVQKKLARLGYRVGKADGKMGKRTLKALSSYSKKHRLSARQLTPDLMVSLNRSFNQKIERDLSNAEKAQARAEAKARAAAAKAKKAAEAKSAAKALAKKKPHTGKKTQVKSKTSSPQSSSYTLSEERAKEAARVKALTLAAQQAEAERKAQARAAKIARENAKKLAAARKKAQRQEKSYKNKRVVRGGKAKGRMNFNRSGGRVVGCSIAGRNIPIEWCEPFYPLPRNNHCEATFKSSSGAVINLWCK
;
A
#
# COMPACT_ATOMS: atom_id res chain seq x y z
N MET A 1 9.16 21.95 -103.36
CA MET A 1 10.08 22.34 -102.27
C MET A 1 9.38 23.02 -101.09
N PHE A 2 8.42 23.92 -101.32
CA PHE A 2 7.73 24.65 -100.25
C PHE A 2 6.95 23.76 -99.25
N THR A 3 6.31 22.69 -99.73
CA THR A 3 5.54 21.75 -98.89
C THR A 3 6.40 20.88 -97.98
N ILE A 4 7.62 20.52 -98.41
CA ILE A 4 8.55 19.72 -97.59
C ILE A 4 9.10 20.57 -96.45
N LEU A 5 9.41 21.84 -96.71
CA LEU A 5 9.96 22.77 -95.71
C LEU A 5 8.96 23.06 -94.58
N VAL A 6 7.67 23.19 -94.91
CA VAL A 6 6.58 23.41 -93.94
C VAL A 6 6.36 22.19 -93.05
N ILE A 7 6.45 20.96 -93.59
CA ILE A 7 6.31 19.73 -92.78
C ILE A 7 7.50 19.54 -91.83
N THR A 8 8.73 19.87 -92.24
CA THR A 8 9.89 19.85 -91.34
C THR A 8 9.81 20.92 -90.26
N MET A 9 9.32 22.12 -90.57
CA MET A 9 9.10 23.17 -89.56
C MET A 9 7.99 22.79 -88.57
N ILE A 10 6.88 22.21 -89.03
CA ILE A 10 5.78 21.76 -88.15
C ILE A 10 6.23 20.60 -87.26
N LYS A 11 7.02 19.64 -87.77
CA LYS A 11 7.60 18.57 -86.94
C LYS A 11 8.61 19.10 -85.91
N SER A 12 9.44 20.08 -86.28
CA SER A 12 10.42 20.69 -85.36
C SER A 12 9.72 21.56 -84.29
N TYR A 13 8.65 22.26 -84.66
CA TYR A 13 7.83 23.05 -83.73
C TYR A 13 7.00 22.16 -82.81
N LEU A 14 6.40 21.06 -83.31
CA LEU A 14 5.71 20.07 -82.48
C LEU A 14 6.67 19.34 -81.54
N PHE A 15 7.89 19.03 -81.98
CA PHE A 15 8.92 18.41 -81.12
C PHE A 15 9.42 19.40 -80.05
N SER A 16 9.61 20.67 -80.41
CA SER A 16 9.99 21.71 -79.45
C SER A 16 8.86 22.03 -78.46
N VAL A 17 7.61 22.04 -78.91
CA VAL A 17 6.42 22.24 -78.06
C VAL A 17 6.17 21.05 -77.13
N LEU A 18 6.42 19.81 -77.59
CA LEU A 18 6.39 18.61 -76.73
C LEU A 18 7.50 18.67 -75.66
N ILE A 19 8.71 19.11 -76.01
CA ILE A 19 9.81 19.26 -75.05
C ILE A 19 9.51 20.37 -74.03
N THR A 20 8.91 21.49 -74.44
CA THR A 20 8.50 22.54 -73.48
C THR A 20 7.26 22.19 -72.66
N LEU A 21 6.36 21.33 -73.14
CA LEU A 21 5.22 20.86 -72.35
C LEU A 21 5.61 19.79 -71.31
N PHE A 22 6.65 19.00 -71.55
CA PHE A 22 7.21 18.08 -70.56
C PHE A 22 8.23 18.74 -69.60
N ALA A 23 8.81 19.89 -69.95
CA ALA A 23 9.74 20.62 -69.09
C ALA A 23 9.04 21.51 -68.03
N SER A 24 7.71 21.64 -68.05
CA SER A 24 6.98 22.63 -67.25
C SER A 24 6.51 22.15 -65.85
N THR A 25 6.72 20.90 -65.46
CA THR A 25 6.28 20.37 -64.14
C THR A 25 7.41 20.15 -63.12
N ALA A 26 8.67 20.29 -63.52
CA ALA A 26 9.84 20.03 -62.66
C ALA A 26 10.39 21.25 -61.91
N TYR A 27 9.79 22.44 -62.05
CA TYR A 27 10.26 23.63 -61.34
C TYR A 27 9.89 23.57 -59.84
N GLY A 28 10.79 23.06 -59.00
CA GLY A 28 10.82 23.34 -57.56
C GLY A 28 10.98 22.16 -56.59
N LYS A 29 10.95 20.90 -57.05
CA LYS A 29 11.14 19.74 -56.16
C LYS A 29 12.61 19.36 -56.03
N THR A 30 13.16 19.35 -54.81
CA THR A 30 14.53 18.85 -54.58
C THR A 30 14.58 17.32 -54.71
N PRO A 31 15.77 16.69 -54.86
CA PRO A 31 15.86 15.23 -54.82
C PRO A 31 15.30 14.60 -53.54
N HIS A 32 15.35 15.33 -52.43
CA HIS A 32 14.77 14.92 -51.15
C HIS A 32 13.25 14.91 -51.20
N ASP A 33 12.65 15.93 -51.83
CA ASP A 33 11.19 15.98 -52.05
C ASP A 33 10.74 14.89 -53.00
N ALA A 34 11.48 14.65 -54.09
CA ALA A 34 11.17 13.59 -55.04
C ALA A 34 11.20 12.21 -54.38
N ALA A 35 12.23 11.90 -53.58
CA ALA A 35 12.30 10.63 -52.88
C ALA A 35 11.25 10.47 -51.78
N ARG A 36 10.94 11.55 -51.06
CA ARG A 36 9.84 11.61 -50.09
C ARG A 36 8.49 11.32 -50.75
N ASP A 37 8.28 11.80 -51.97
CA ASP A 37 7.01 11.69 -52.67
C ASP A 37 6.91 10.38 -53.49
N GLY A 38 7.93 9.52 -53.47
CA GLY A 38 7.98 8.31 -54.31
C GLY A 38 8.17 8.60 -55.81
N ASP A 39 8.62 9.81 -56.16
CA ASP A 39 8.76 10.29 -57.54
C ASP A 39 10.10 9.88 -58.15
N LEU A 40 10.14 8.63 -58.61
CA LEU A 40 11.33 8.04 -59.23
C LEU A 40 11.73 8.73 -60.54
N ASP A 41 10.78 9.25 -61.30
CA ASP A 41 11.07 9.87 -62.60
C ASP A 41 11.80 11.21 -62.40
N THR A 42 11.37 12.02 -61.44
CA THR A 42 12.09 13.25 -61.05
C THR A 42 13.49 12.93 -60.54
N LEU A 43 13.66 11.88 -59.72
CA LEU A 43 14.99 11.45 -59.24
C LEU A 43 15.92 11.02 -60.39
N ARG A 44 15.38 10.33 -61.40
CA ARG A 44 16.15 9.90 -62.58
C ARG A 44 16.60 11.07 -63.43
N GLN A 45 15.89 12.19 -63.45
CA GLN A 45 16.35 13.41 -64.14
C GLN A 45 17.61 13.98 -63.49
N TYR A 46 17.62 14.06 -62.16
CA TYR A 46 18.77 14.57 -61.39
C TYR A 46 20.07 13.75 -61.55
N ARG A 47 19.97 12.48 -61.96
CA ARG A 47 21.13 11.64 -62.30
C ARG A 47 22.02 12.28 -63.36
N PHE A 48 21.43 12.94 -64.37
CA PHE A 48 22.14 13.46 -65.53
C PHE A 48 22.80 14.83 -65.27
N GLU A 49 22.47 15.46 -64.14
CA GLU A 49 22.92 16.81 -63.77
C GLU A 49 24.19 16.82 -62.88
N SER A 50 24.85 15.67 -62.70
CA SER A 50 26.01 15.52 -61.78
C SER A 50 25.73 15.82 -60.30
N ASN A 51 24.45 15.84 -59.89
CA ASN A 51 24.06 16.05 -58.49
C ASN A 51 24.39 14.82 -57.63
N ASP A 52 24.99 15.03 -56.46
CA ASP A 52 25.21 13.96 -55.49
C ASP A 52 23.94 13.73 -54.67
N LEU A 53 23.17 12.71 -55.06
CA LEU A 53 21.90 12.32 -54.44
C LEU A 53 22.06 11.76 -53.01
N PHE A 54 23.28 11.67 -52.48
CA PHE A 54 23.56 11.15 -51.14
C PHE A 54 23.96 12.24 -50.15
N LEU A 55 23.87 13.51 -50.54
CA LEU A 55 24.06 14.62 -49.61
C LEU A 55 22.84 14.75 -48.69
N PRO A 56 23.03 14.74 -47.36
CA PRO A 56 21.92 14.97 -46.44
C PRO A 56 21.33 16.37 -46.62
N ASP A 57 20.02 16.49 -46.42
CA ASP A 57 19.37 17.80 -46.32
C ASP A 57 19.77 18.55 -45.04
N LYS A 58 19.18 19.74 -44.82
CA LYS A 58 19.42 20.55 -43.60
C LYS A 58 19.07 19.84 -42.30
N ARG A 59 18.26 18.78 -42.37
CA ARG A 59 17.89 17.96 -41.21
C ARG A 59 18.86 16.82 -41.03
N GLY A 60 19.63 16.44 -42.05
CA GLY A 60 20.54 15.32 -42.02
C GLY A 60 19.92 14.02 -42.55
N PHE A 61 18.85 14.09 -43.35
CA PHE A 61 18.30 12.92 -44.05
C PHE A 61 18.72 12.91 -45.51
N ILE A 62 19.10 11.74 -46.03
CA ILE A 62 19.31 11.53 -47.47
C ILE A 62 18.01 11.07 -48.17
N PRO A 63 17.89 11.21 -49.50
CA PRO A 63 16.73 10.77 -50.27
C PRO A 63 16.28 9.32 -50.00
N TYR A 64 17.22 8.38 -49.85
CA TYR A 64 16.88 6.98 -49.53
C TYR A 64 16.14 6.85 -48.19
N GLU A 65 16.59 7.58 -47.17
CA GLU A 65 16.01 7.54 -45.83
C GLU A 65 14.61 8.19 -45.82
N LEU A 66 14.43 9.25 -46.60
CA LEU A 66 13.12 9.88 -46.78
C LEU A 66 12.15 8.93 -47.47
N ALA A 67 12.58 8.23 -48.53
CA ALA A 67 11.73 7.24 -49.19
C ALA A 67 11.31 6.11 -48.21
N ALA A 68 12.23 5.64 -47.38
CA ALA A 68 11.94 4.59 -46.38
C ALA A 68 10.97 5.06 -45.28
N LEU A 69 11.13 6.30 -44.78
CA LEU A 69 10.30 6.84 -43.70
C LEU A 69 8.88 7.24 -44.15
N TRP A 70 8.69 7.47 -45.45
CA TRP A 70 7.42 7.92 -46.02
C TRP A 70 6.60 6.83 -46.71
N ALA A 71 7.19 5.66 -46.93
CA ALA A 71 6.48 4.49 -47.43
C ALA A 71 5.21 4.22 -46.58
N ASN A 72 4.05 4.25 -47.21
CA ASN A 72 2.77 4.02 -46.56
C ASN A 72 2.30 2.58 -46.81
N PRO A 73 2.41 1.65 -45.85
CA PRO A 73 2.08 0.24 -46.08
C PRO A 73 0.58 -0.01 -46.32
N GLU A 74 -0.28 0.94 -45.97
CA GLU A 74 -1.74 0.85 -46.19
C GLU A 74 -2.17 1.33 -47.59
N ASP A 75 -1.25 1.91 -48.38
CA ASP A 75 -1.50 2.39 -49.72
C ASP A 75 -0.55 1.66 -50.67
N GLU A 76 -1.07 0.69 -51.41
CA GLU A 76 -0.28 -0.21 -52.27
C GLU A 76 0.49 0.56 -53.35
N GLU A 77 -0.12 1.59 -53.94
CA GLU A 77 0.52 2.40 -54.97
C GLU A 77 1.64 3.25 -54.37
N SER A 78 1.37 3.93 -53.26
CA SER A 78 2.38 4.70 -52.54
C SER A 78 3.54 3.81 -52.09
N LEU A 79 3.26 2.65 -51.46
CA LEU A 79 4.28 1.70 -51.04
C LEU A 79 5.16 1.27 -52.20
N ARG A 80 4.55 0.91 -53.33
CA ARG A 80 5.25 0.50 -54.54
C ARG A 80 6.19 1.61 -55.03
N GLN A 81 5.71 2.84 -55.16
CA GLN A 81 6.51 3.99 -55.61
C GLN A 81 7.74 4.21 -54.71
N HIS A 82 7.57 4.17 -53.39
CA HIS A 82 8.68 4.34 -52.44
C HIS A 82 9.66 3.17 -52.48
N VAL A 83 9.18 1.94 -52.65
CA VAL A 83 10.04 0.76 -52.83
C VAL A 83 10.85 0.85 -54.12
N GLU A 84 10.24 1.27 -55.23
CA GLU A 84 10.94 1.49 -56.50
C GLU A 84 12.03 2.55 -56.36
N VAL A 85 11.76 3.68 -55.68
CA VAL A 85 12.76 4.69 -55.33
C VAL A 85 13.92 4.11 -54.51
N MET A 86 13.60 3.37 -53.45
CA MET A 86 14.63 2.76 -52.59
C MET A 86 15.51 1.77 -53.35
N LEU A 87 14.92 0.90 -54.17
CA LEU A 87 15.66 -0.07 -54.97
C LEU A 87 16.57 0.64 -55.98
N TRP A 88 16.07 1.66 -56.66
CA TRP A 88 16.85 2.44 -57.61
C TRP A 88 18.01 3.18 -56.94
N LEU A 89 17.77 3.85 -55.80
CA LEU A 89 18.81 4.53 -55.03
C LEU A 89 19.85 3.57 -54.44
N LYS A 90 19.47 2.31 -54.16
CA LYS A 90 20.39 1.27 -53.71
C LYS A 90 21.36 0.83 -54.81
N GLU A 91 20.89 0.74 -56.04
CA GLU A 91 21.72 0.39 -57.20
C GLU A 91 22.57 1.58 -57.68
N PHE A 92 22.04 2.80 -57.55
CA PHE A 92 22.72 4.02 -57.94
C PHE A 92 23.83 4.38 -56.95
N LYS A 93 25.10 4.04 -57.24
CA LYS A 93 26.26 4.29 -56.36
C LYS A 93 26.16 3.59 -55.00
N ALA A 94 25.98 2.26 -55.03
CA ALA A 94 25.84 1.41 -53.84
C ALA A 94 26.92 1.62 -52.75
N GLU A 95 28.12 2.04 -53.15
CA GLU A 95 29.24 2.37 -52.26
C GLU A 95 29.05 3.64 -51.42
N LYS A 96 28.05 4.48 -51.74
CA LYS A 96 27.75 5.74 -51.06
C LYS A 96 26.55 5.66 -50.10
N HIS A 97 26.14 4.48 -49.69
CA HIS A 97 25.04 4.31 -48.74
C HIS A 97 25.48 4.70 -47.32
N TYR A 98 25.35 5.99 -46.98
CA TYR A 98 25.66 6.56 -45.67
C TYR A 98 24.38 6.99 -44.96
N TYR A 99 24.37 6.84 -43.64
CA TYR A 99 23.30 7.36 -42.80
C TYR A 99 23.67 8.75 -42.33
N GLY A 100 22.79 9.72 -42.55
CA GLY A 100 23.02 11.09 -42.10
C GLY A 100 22.88 11.23 -40.59
N GLU A 101 23.33 12.37 -40.06
CA GLU A 101 23.39 12.62 -38.62
C GLU A 101 22.03 12.43 -37.93
N ALA A 102 20.94 12.98 -38.51
CA ALA A 102 19.60 12.85 -37.92
C ALA A 102 19.08 11.41 -37.94
N SER A 103 19.41 10.64 -38.97
CA SER A 103 19.05 9.22 -39.04
C SER A 103 19.76 8.41 -37.98
N ILE A 104 21.05 8.69 -37.76
CA ILE A 104 21.79 8.08 -36.65
C ILE A 104 21.20 8.52 -35.30
N GLN A 105 20.83 9.79 -35.12
CA GLN A 105 20.16 10.25 -33.90
C GLN A 105 18.82 9.52 -33.70
N LEU A 106 18.03 9.34 -34.76
CA LEU A 106 16.77 8.61 -34.70
C LEU A 106 17.00 7.14 -34.32
N ILE A 107 17.95 6.47 -34.96
CA ILE A 107 18.37 5.11 -34.62
C ILE A 107 18.78 5.03 -33.15
N GLN A 108 19.61 5.96 -32.69
CA GLN A 108 20.06 5.99 -31.30
C GLN A 108 18.90 6.22 -30.31
N ALA A 109 17.98 7.13 -30.62
CA ALA A 109 16.79 7.36 -29.81
C ALA A 109 15.87 6.13 -29.77
N GLY A 110 15.68 5.47 -30.92
CA GLY A 110 14.87 4.27 -31.02
C GLY A 110 15.50 3.08 -30.28
N LEU A 111 16.80 2.86 -30.43
CA LEU A 111 17.54 1.84 -29.66
C LEU A 111 17.38 2.05 -28.16
N ASN A 112 17.55 3.29 -27.67
CA ASN A 112 17.29 3.60 -26.26
C ASN A 112 15.84 3.30 -25.85
N ALA A 113 14.86 3.67 -26.68
CA ALA A 113 13.43 3.46 -26.41
C ALA A 113 13.05 1.96 -26.37
N LEU A 114 13.72 1.15 -27.20
CA LEU A 114 13.58 -0.31 -27.27
C LEU A 114 14.39 -1.05 -26.18
N GLY A 115 15.22 -0.34 -25.41
CA GLY A 115 15.96 -0.91 -24.28
C GLY A 115 17.43 -1.24 -24.56
N TYR A 116 17.97 -0.86 -25.72
CA TYR A 116 19.39 -0.99 -26.07
C TYR A 116 20.11 0.34 -25.79
N PRO A 117 20.84 0.47 -24.67
CA PRO A 117 21.36 1.74 -24.22
C PRO A 117 22.54 2.23 -25.05
N VAL A 118 22.36 3.32 -25.78
CA VAL A 118 23.42 3.96 -26.58
C VAL A 118 23.92 5.28 -26.00
N GLY A 119 23.19 5.85 -25.04
CA GLY A 119 23.49 7.16 -24.45
C GLY A 119 22.70 8.29 -25.11
N LYS A 120 23.21 9.52 -25.06
CA LYS A 120 22.55 10.65 -25.70
C LYS A 120 22.61 10.47 -27.23
N PRO A 121 21.49 10.60 -27.96
CA PRO A 121 21.53 10.64 -29.41
C PRO A 121 22.39 11.82 -29.87
N ASP A 122 23.55 11.50 -30.45
CA ASP A 122 24.59 12.44 -30.87
C ASP A 122 24.89 12.38 -32.37
N GLY A 123 24.23 11.47 -33.11
CA GLY A 123 24.37 11.35 -34.55
C GLY A 123 25.65 10.64 -34.99
N ASN A 124 26.47 10.15 -34.05
CA ASN A 124 27.71 9.46 -34.35
C ASN A 124 27.55 7.95 -34.19
N LEU A 125 27.90 7.18 -35.22
CA LEU A 125 27.92 5.72 -35.17
C LEU A 125 29.15 5.20 -34.39
N GLY A 126 29.19 5.45 -33.08
CA GLY A 126 30.29 5.05 -32.20
C GLY A 126 30.14 3.63 -31.64
N ASN A 127 31.14 3.18 -30.86
CA ASN A 127 31.20 1.83 -30.30
C ASN A 127 29.95 1.42 -29.50
N LYS A 128 29.32 2.34 -28.77
CA LYS A 128 28.09 2.05 -28.00
C LYS A 128 26.91 1.75 -28.95
N THR A 129 26.74 2.58 -29.97
CA THR A 129 25.70 2.40 -30.99
C THR A 129 25.93 1.11 -31.77
N SER A 130 27.15 0.85 -32.23
CA SER A 130 27.46 -0.41 -32.93
C SER A 130 27.26 -1.65 -32.04
N LYS A 131 27.53 -1.56 -30.73
CA LYS A 131 27.24 -2.64 -29.78
C LYS A 131 25.74 -2.87 -29.63
N ALA A 132 24.95 -1.82 -29.43
CA ALA A 132 23.50 -1.91 -29.34
C ALA A 132 22.86 -2.48 -30.61
N ILE A 133 23.40 -2.11 -31.79
CA ILE A 133 22.96 -2.69 -33.06
C ILE A 133 23.27 -4.19 -33.13
N ARG A 134 24.45 -4.65 -32.68
CA ARG A 134 24.75 -6.09 -32.59
C ARG A 134 23.80 -6.82 -31.65
N GLU A 135 23.53 -6.25 -30.48
CA GLU A 135 22.60 -6.84 -29.51
C GLU A 135 21.18 -6.97 -30.10
N TYR A 136 20.70 -5.93 -30.79
CA TYR A 136 19.42 -6.02 -31.51
C TYR A 136 19.46 -7.06 -32.64
N GLN A 137 20.57 -7.14 -33.39
CA GLN A 137 20.75 -8.11 -34.48
C GLN A 137 20.72 -9.54 -33.94
N GLU A 138 21.47 -9.83 -32.87
CA GLU A 138 21.49 -11.13 -32.19
C GLU A 138 20.09 -11.53 -31.71
N GLU A 139 19.36 -10.63 -31.04
CA GLU A 139 18.04 -10.92 -30.49
C GLU A 139 16.94 -11.14 -31.56
N ASN A 140 17.19 -10.72 -32.80
CA ASN A 140 16.28 -10.86 -33.94
C ASN A 140 16.81 -11.81 -35.03
N ASP A 141 17.80 -12.65 -34.71
CA ASP A 141 18.38 -13.65 -35.62
C ASP A 141 18.94 -13.05 -36.93
N LEU A 142 19.51 -11.83 -36.85
CA LEU A 142 20.17 -11.12 -37.95
C LEU A 142 21.69 -11.27 -37.91
N ALA A 143 22.36 -11.02 -39.03
CA ALA A 143 23.82 -10.94 -39.06
C ALA A 143 24.35 -9.80 -38.17
N GLU A 144 25.17 -10.13 -37.17
CA GLU A 144 25.74 -9.23 -36.14
C GLU A 144 26.84 -8.28 -36.68
N THR A 145 26.52 -7.51 -37.71
CA THR A 145 27.46 -6.57 -38.34
C THR A 145 27.79 -5.37 -37.46
N GLY A 146 26.93 -5.03 -36.49
CA GLY A 146 27.02 -3.80 -35.69
C GLY A 146 26.85 -2.52 -36.49
N LYS A 147 26.31 -2.65 -37.70
CA LYS A 147 25.97 -1.55 -38.60
C LYS A 147 24.50 -1.70 -39.02
N PRO A 148 23.78 -0.59 -39.22
CA PRO A 148 22.46 -0.64 -39.81
C PRO A 148 22.56 -1.12 -41.26
N GLY A 149 21.56 -1.89 -41.70
CA GLY A 149 21.43 -2.36 -43.07
C GLY A 149 19.95 -2.51 -43.44
N PRO A 150 19.61 -2.75 -44.72
CA PRO A 150 18.21 -2.70 -45.20
C PRO A 150 17.24 -3.62 -44.45
N GLN A 151 17.62 -4.89 -44.23
CA GLN A 151 16.80 -5.85 -43.48
C GLN A 151 16.63 -5.43 -42.02
N TRP A 152 17.71 -4.97 -41.39
CA TRP A 152 17.71 -4.48 -40.02
C TRP A 152 16.81 -3.26 -39.85
N LEU A 153 16.83 -2.31 -40.78
CA LEU A 153 16.02 -1.09 -40.72
C LEU A 153 14.52 -1.37 -40.77
N GLY A 154 14.09 -2.28 -41.64
CA GLY A 154 12.68 -2.63 -41.75
C GLY A 154 12.12 -3.17 -40.44
N LEU A 155 12.84 -4.12 -39.82
CA LEU A 155 12.48 -4.69 -38.52
C LEU A 155 12.57 -3.64 -37.40
N PHE A 156 13.65 -2.88 -37.36
CA PHE A 156 13.88 -1.85 -36.35
C PHE A 156 12.78 -0.78 -36.35
N TYR A 157 12.41 -0.25 -37.52
CA TYR A 157 11.36 0.76 -37.61
C TYR A 157 10.00 0.20 -37.23
N HIS A 158 9.67 -1.01 -37.66
CA HIS A 158 8.44 -1.68 -37.25
C HIS A 158 8.34 -1.79 -35.71
N ASP A 159 9.42 -2.25 -35.04
CA ASP A 159 9.43 -2.39 -33.58
C ASP A 159 9.38 -1.03 -32.87
N LEU A 160 10.13 -0.05 -33.37
CA LEU A 160 10.10 1.32 -32.85
C LEU A 160 8.71 1.93 -32.94
N ILE A 161 8.04 1.79 -34.09
CA ILE A 161 6.68 2.30 -34.30
C ILE A 161 5.71 1.61 -33.35
N LYS A 162 5.83 0.28 -33.19
CA LYS A 162 4.98 -0.50 -32.30
C LYS A 162 5.13 -0.06 -30.83
N ASP A 163 6.36 0.16 -30.38
CA ASP A 163 6.67 0.70 -29.06
C ASP A 163 6.10 2.12 -28.88
N MET A 164 6.29 2.99 -29.87
CA MET A 164 5.75 4.35 -29.85
C MET A 164 4.22 4.35 -29.80
N GLN A 165 3.55 3.53 -30.61
CA GLN A 165 2.08 3.40 -30.61
C GLN A 165 1.58 2.99 -29.22
N PHE A 166 2.23 2.00 -28.61
CA PHE A 166 1.92 1.57 -27.25
C PHE A 166 2.10 2.72 -26.24
N LYS A 167 3.25 3.40 -26.27
CA LYS A 167 3.56 4.50 -25.34
C LYS A 167 2.63 5.69 -25.54
N LEU A 168 2.33 6.08 -26.77
CA LEU A 168 1.37 7.14 -27.12
C LEU A 168 -0.02 6.82 -26.60
N THR A 169 -0.52 5.60 -26.84
CA THR A 169 -1.79 5.12 -26.30
C THR A 169 -1.82 5.23 -24.78
N LYS A 170 -0.76 4.78 -24.08
CA LYS A 170 -0.64 4.92 -22.63
C LYS A 170 -0.57 6.37 -22.15
N LEU A 171 -0.05 7.27 -22.98
CA LEU A 171 -0.01 8.71 -22.73
C LEU A 171 -1.34 9.42 -23.07
N GLY A 172 -2.30 8.71 -23.67
CA GLY A 172 -3.64 9.20 -23.98
C GLY A 172 -3.81 9.74 -25.39
N PHE A 173 -2.96 9.32 -26.33
CA PHE A 173 -3.06 9.64 -27.76
C PHE A 173 -3.48 8.38 -28.51
N ASP A 174 -4.60 8.44 -29.22
CA ASP A 174 -5.20 7.28 -29.85
C ASP A 174 -4.51 6.92 -31.17
N THR A 175 -3.75 5.83 -31.17
CA THR A 175 -3.14 5.25 -32.38
C THR A 175 -4.00 4.18 -33.05
N ARG A 176 -5.17 3.85 -32.47
CA ARG A 176 -6.10 2.80 -32.94
C ARG A 176 -5.47 1.40 -33.06
N GLY A 177 -4.42 1.13 -32.30
CA GLY A 177 -3.71 -0.15 -32.33
C GLY A 177 -2.22 -0.02 -32.06
N THR A 178 -1.53 -1.16 -32.03
CA THR A 178 -0.07 -1.29 -31.88
C THR A 178 0.44 -2.34 -32.87
N ASP A 179 0.26 -2.05 -34.15
CA ASP A 179 0.57 -2.95 -35.27
C ASP A 179 1.97 -2.73 -35.87
N GLY A 180 2.70 -1.70 -35.43
CA GLY A 180 4.00 -1.36 -35.99
C GLY A 180 3.94 -0.60 -37.32
N LEU A 181 2.74 -0.21 -37.77
CA LEU A 181 2.54 0.51 -39.03
C LEU A 181 2.33 2.01 -38.79
N MET A 182 2.93 2.82 -39.65
CA MET A 182 2.82 4.27 -39.59
C MET A 182 1.53 4.77 -40.24
N GLY A 183 0.35 4.20 -39.91
CA GLY A 183 -0.93 4.57 -40.54
C GLY A 183 -1.45 5.99 -40.17
N PRO A 184 -2.54 6.45 -40.80
CA PRO A 184 -3.09 7.81 -40.60
C PRO A 184 -3.37 8.18 -39.14
N LYS A 185 -3.80 7.22 -38.31
CA LYS A 185 -4.06 7.44 -36.88
C LYS A 185 -2.78 7.56 -36.07
N THR A 186 -1.77 6.73 -36.34
CA THR A 186 -0.44 6.88 -35.73
C THR A 186 0.15 8.26 -36.05
N ARG A 187 0.08 8.67 -37.32
CA ARG A 187 0.53 9.99 -37.80
C ARG A 187 -0.20 11.13 -37.07
N ALA A 188 -1.53 11.08 -36.99
CA ALA A 188 -2.33 12.08 -36.27
C ALA A 188 -1.97 12.13 -34.77
N ALA A 189 -1.83 10.98 -34.11
CA ALA A 189 -1.44 10.90 -32.70
C ALA A 189 -0.06 11.52 -32.42
N ILE A 190 0.89 11.33 -33.32
CA ILE A 190 2.22 11.95 -33.26
C ILE A 190 2.11 13.48 -33.37
N LEU A 191 1.34 14.00 -34.33
CA LEU A 191 1.14 15.45 -34.50
C LEU A 191 0.46 16.06 -33.27
N ASP A 192 -0.59 15.43 -32.76
CA ASP A 192 -1.27 15.84 -31.53
C ASP A 192 -0.30 15.83 -30.33
N TYR A 193 0.58 14.83 -30.27
CA TYR A 193 1.61 14.75 -29.24
C TYR A 193 2.60 15.90 -29.33
N ARG A 194 3.13 16.18 -30.52
CA ARG A 194 4.06 17.30 -30.74
C ARG A 194 3.42 18.61 -30.33
N LYS A 195 2.20 18.88 -30.81
CA LYS A 195 1.43 20.07 -30.49
C LYS A 195 1.22 20.22 -28.98
N LYS A 196 0.79 19.15 -28.28
CA LYS A 196 0.56 19.18 -26.83
C LYS A 196 1.84 19.42 -26.03
N ASN A 197 2.97 18.86 -26.47
CA ASN A 197 4.25 18.97 -25.78
C ASN A 197 5.13 20.12 -26.30
N LYS A 198 4.61 20.96 -27.22
CA LYS A 198 5.30 22.10 -27.82
C LYS A 198 6.64 21.70 -28.46
N LEU A 199 6.68 20.52 -29.05
CA LEU A 199 7.81 20.09 -29.85
C LEU A 199 7.76 20.80 -31.20
N SER A 200 8.91 21.01 -31.82
CA SER A 200 8.95 21.45 -33.21
C SER A 200 8.10 20.47 -34.03
N ASP A 201 7.18 21.03 -34.80
CA ASP A 201 6.44 20.30 -35.82
C ASP A 201 7.32 20.36 -37.06
N PRO A 202 8.15 19.33 -37.35
CA PRO A 202 8.90 19.34 -38.59
C PRO A 202 7.86 19.31 -39.70
N ASP A 203 8.04 20.16 -40.72
CA ASP A 203 7.10 20.26 -41.84
C ASP A 203 6.85 18.92 -42.59
N TYR A 204 7.56 17.83 -42.25
CA TYR A 204 7.60 16.62 -43.05
C TYR A 204 7.79 15.30 -42.24
N ALA A 205 8.83 15.09 -41.43
CA ALA A 205 9.04 13.78 -40.78
C ALA A 205 8.18 13.58 -39.51
N TYR A 206 7.21 12.66 -39.52
CA TYR A 206 6.47 12.29 -38.30
C TYR A 206 7.43 11.79 -37.21
N LEU A 207 8.48 11.09 -37.62
CA LEU A 207 9.44 10.44 -36.74
C LEU A 207 10.80 11.15 -36.77
N ASP A 208 11.33 11.50 -35.61
CA ASP A 208 12.69 12.01 -35.41
C ASP A 208 13.21 11.63 -34.01
N SER A 209 14.48 11.91 -33.71
CA SER A 209 15.06 11.62 -32.40
C SER A 209 14.35 12.34 -31.24
N LEU A 210 13.82 13.55 -31.48
CA LEU A 210 13.20 14.39 -30.46
C LEU A 210 11.88 13.79 -30.00
N ILE A 211 10.99 13.40 -30.93
CA ILE A 211 9.69 12.82 -30.60
C ILE A 211 9.83 11.47 -29.93
N VAL A 212 10.73 10.59 -30.40
CA VAL A 212 10.99 9.29 -29.79
C VAL A 212 11.48 9.46 -28.36
N GLY A 213 12.51 10.29 -28.16
CA GLY A 213 13.05 10.56 -26.83
C GLY A 213 12.05 11.21 -25.88
N ASN A 214 11.19 12.11 -26.39
CA ASN A 214 10.18 12.78 -25.57
C ASN A 214 9.06 11.81 -25.14
N ILE A 215 8.54 11.00 -26.08
CA ILE A 215 7.54 9.96 -25.78
C ILE A 215 8.08 8.99 -24.74
N ASP A 216 9.29 8.47 -24.94
CA ASP A 216 9.93 7.55 -24.01
C ASP A 216 10.10 8.16 -22.62
N TYR A 217 10.63 9.38 -22.52
CA TYR A 217 10.80 10.10 -21.26
C TYR A 217 9.47 10.27 -20.51
N HIS A 218 8.42 10.76 -21.18
CA HIS A 218 7.14 11.03 -20.55
C HIS A 218 6.41 9.74 -20.15
N TYR A 219 6.51 8.69 -20.97
CA TYR A 219 6.00 7.37 -20.65
C TYR A 219 6.69 6.80 -19.40
N ASN A 220 8.02 6.75 -19.38
CA ASN A 220 8.80 6.21 -18.27
C ASN A 220 8.57 6.98 -16.97
N LYS A 221 8.46 8.31 -17.04
CA LYS A 221 8.11 9.16 -15.91
C LYS A 221 6.72 8.86 -15.35
N ARG A 222 5.71 8.68 -16.21
CA ARG A 222 4.34 8.31 -15.79
C ARG A 222 4.30 6.92 -15.19
N ASN A 223 4.92 5.94 -15.85
CA ASN A 223 4.98 4.55 -15.39
C ASN A 223 5.68 4.45 -14.03
N SER A 224 6.80 5.14 -13.82
CA SER A 224 7.49 5.21 -12.52
C SER A 224 6.61 5.77 -11.41
N ARG A 225 5.82 6.82 -11.69
CA ARG A 225 4.88 7.39 -10.73
C ARG A 225 3.75 6.42 -10.39
N GLU A 226 3.22 5.73 -11.39
CA GLU A 226 2.15 4.73 -11.21
C GLU A 226 2.63 3.54 -10.37
N GLN A 227 3.82 3.00 -10.68
CA GLN A 227 4.44 1.93 -9.91
C GLN A 227 4.70 2.34 -8.45
N LYS A 228 5.23 3.55 -8.23
CA LYS A 228 5.43 4.09 -6.87
C LYS A 228 4.10 4.23 -6.11
N ALA A 229 3.05 4.75 -6.75
CA ALA A 229 1.73 4.88 -6.14
C ALA A 229 1.12 3.51 -5.81
N LYS A 230 1.27 2.52 -6.70
CA LYS A 230 0.83 1.13 -6.46
C LYS A 230 1.57 0.51 -5.28
N ALA A 231 2.90 0.60 -5.24
CA ALA A 231 3.73 0.10 -4.14
C ALA A 231 3.40 0.78 -2.81
N GLU A 232 3.15 2.09 -2.81
CA GLU A 232 2.74 2.82 -1.61
C GLU A 232 1.35 2.37 -1.12
N LYS A 233 0.38 2.20 -2.03
CA LYS A 233 -0.96 1.69 -1.71
C LYS A 233 -0.89 0.30 -1.09
N GLU A 234 -0.08 -0.60 -1.66
CA GLU A 234 0.15 -1.96 -1.13
C GLU A 234 0.82 -1.92 0.25
N ARG A 235 1.86 -1.10 0.43
CA ARG A 235 2.52 -0.89 1.73
C ARG A 235 1.55 -0.37 2.79
N ARG A 236 0.69 0.60 2.43
CA ARG A 236 -0.33 1.16 3.32
C ARG A 236 -1.39 0.13 3.67
N ALA A 237 -1.84 -0.67 2.71
CA ALA A 237 -2.78 -1.77 2.97
C ALA A 237 -2.17 -2.82 3.92
N LYS A 238 -0.93 -3.24 3.68
CA LYS A 238 -0.19 -4.16 4.55
C LYS A 238 -0.01 -3.61 5.97
N SER A 239 0.42 -2.36 6.10
CA SER A 239 0.55 -1.68 7.40
C SER A 239 -0.79 -1.61 8.13
N ASN A 240 -1.88 -1.23 7.44
CA ASN A 240 -3.22 -1.18 8.03
C ASN A 240 -3.70 -2.56 8.50
N LYS A 241 -3.42 -3.64 7.75
CA LYS A 241 -3.72 -5.02 8.17
C LYS A 241 -2.99 -5.38 9.47
N ILE A 242 -1.72 -5.01 9.60
CA ILE A 242 -0.94 -5.26 10.82
C ILE A 242 -1.47 -4.41 11.99
N ARG A 243 -1.75 -3.13 11.76
CA ARG A 243 -2.35 -2.24 12.78
C ARG A 243 -3.69 -2.78 13.27
N PHE A 244 -4.49 -3.36 12.38
CA PHE A 244 -5.77 -3.99 12.73
C PHE A 244 -5.56 -5.17 13.67
N ALA A 245 -4.66 -6.08 13.32
CA ALA A 245 -4.30 -7.21 14.19
C ALA A 245 -3.76 -6.74 15.54
N GLN A 246 -2.81 -5.81 15.56
CA GLN A 246 -2.25 -5.24 16.79
C GLN A 246 -3.35 -4.60 17.67
N ALA A 247 -4.23 -3.78 17.08
CA ALA A 247 -5.31 -3.12 17.80
C ALA A 247 -6.32 -4.12 18.40
N GLY A 248 -6.74 -5.11 17.61
CA GLY A 248 -7.69 -6.14 18.05
C GLY A 248 -7.09 -7.11 19.06
N LEU A 249 -5.82 -7.51 18.91
CA LEU A 249 -5.13 -8.32 19.91
C LEU A 249 -5.03 -7.58 21.25
N ARG A 250 -4.70 -6.28 21.22
CA ARG A 250 -4.71 -5.47 22.44
C ARG A 250 -6.11 -5.36 23.05
N LEU A 251 -7.13 -5.21 22.21
CA LEU A 251 -8.53 -5.17 22.60
C LEU A 251 -8.94 -6.47 23.32
N GLN A 252 -8.43 -7.61 22.86
CA GLN A 252 -8.59 -8.94 23.46
C GLN A 252 -7.74 -9.18 24.73
N GLY A 253 -6.95 -8.20 25.16
CA GLY A 253 -6.13 -8.28 26.38
C GLY A 253 -4.73 -8.87 26.17
N TYR A 254 -4.31 -9.13 24.92
CA TYR A 254 -2.93 -9.55 24.66
C TYR A 254 -1.96 -8.38 24.82
N ARG A 255 -0.77 -8.67 25.36
CA ARG A 255 0.32 -7.70 25.49
C ARG A 255 1.04 -7.61 24.15
N ILE A 256 0.81 -6.52 23.43
CA ILE A 256 1.52 -6.18 22.19
C ILE A 256 2.47 -4.99 22.42
N GLY A 257 3.28 -4.68 21.41
CA GLY A 257 4.03 -3.42 21.35
C GLY A 257 3.14 -2.22 21.01
N ARG A 258 3.73 -1.23 20.32
CA ARG A 258 2.98 -0.11 19.75
C ARG A 258 2.09 -0.60 18.60
N ILE A 259 1.02 0.14 18.31
CA ILE A 259 0.20 -0.11 17.11
C ILE A 259 0.76 0.73 15.98
N ASP A 260 1.88 0.27 15.44
CA ASP A 260 2.71 0.94 14.43
C ASP A 260 2.61 0.29 13.04
N GLY A 261 1.91 -0.84 12.92
CA GLY A 261 1.83 -1.58 11.66
C GLY A 261 3.09 -2.39 11.37
N VAL A 262 3.94 -2.64 12.37
CA VAL A 262 5.15 -3.48 12.26
C VAL A 262 5.01 -4.72 13.15
N ILE A 263 5.28 -5.90 12.60
CA ILE A 263 5.27 -7.15 13.36
C ILE A 263 6.57 -7.26 14.16
N GLY A 264 6.55 -6.84 15.42
CA GLY A 264 7.62 -7.07 16.39
C GLY A 264 7.42 -8.33 17.25
N PRO A 265 8.40 -8.72 18.08
CA PRO A 265 8.37 -9.95 18.88
C PRO A 265 7.11 -10.10 19.75
N ARG A 266 6.68 -9.00 20.41
CA ARG A 266 5.46 -8.99 21.23
C ARG A 266 4.19 -9.23 20.41
N THR A 267 4.17 -8.76 19.16
CA THR A 267 3.04 -8.98 18.25
C THR A 267 3.01 -10.44 17.79
N ILE A 268 4.17 -11.02 17.44
CA ILE A 268 4.30 -12.44 17.10
C ILE A 268 3.82 -13.33 18.25
N ASP A 269 4.26 -13.06 19.48
CA ASP A 269 3.82 -13.83 20.65
C ASP A 269 2.31 -13.74 20.88
N ALA A 270 1.73 -12.55 20.68
CA ALA A 270 0.29 -12.35 20.77
C ALA A 270 -0.46 -13.08 19.66
N LEU A 271 0.07 -13.08 18.43
CA LEU A 271 -0.47 -13.83 17.28
C LEU A 271 -0.46 -15.33 17.56
N LYS A 272 0.67 -15.89 18.00
CA LYS A 272 0.78 -17.32 18.35
C LYS A 272 -0.20 -17.72 19.45
N LYS A 273 -0.34 -16.90 20.49
CA LYS A 273 -1.32 -17.13 21.57
C LYS A 273 -2.76 -17.06 21.06
N PHE A 274 -3.06 -16.08 20.20
CA PHE A 274 -4.36 -15.95 19.57
C PHE A 274 -4.71 -17.16 18.69
N GLN A 275 -3.78 -17.60 17.84
CA GLN A 275 -3.94 -18.76 16.98
C GLN A 275 -4.18 -20.03 17.81
N LYS A 276 -3.33 -20.28 18.82
CA LYS A 276 -3.48 -21.41 19.74
C LYS A 276 -4.84 -21.39 20.43
N LYS A 277 -5.27 -20.24 20.98
CA LYS A 277 -6.57 -20.08 21.66
C LYS A 277 -7.75 -20.37 20.73
N ASN A 278 -7.61 -20.04 19.45
CA ASN A 278 -8.66 -20.20 18.45
C ASN A 278 -8.53 -21.48 17.60
N ARG A 279 -7.64 -22.41 17.98
CA ARG A 279 -7.38 -23.68 17.28
C ARG A 279 -6.99 -23.48 15.81
N LEU A 280 -6.16 -22.48 15.55
CA LEU A 280 -5.54 -22.23 14.25
C LEU A 280 -4.09 -22.74 14.24
N PRO A 281 -3.50 -23.02 13.06
CA PRO A 281 -2.07 -23.23 12.94
C PRO A 281 -1.27 -22.08 13.58
N VAL A 282 -0.28 -22.42 14.42
CA VAL A 282 0.47 -21.45 15.23
C VAL A 282 1.69 -20.95 14.45
N THR A 283 1.44 -20.22 13.37
CA THR A 283 2.48 -19.66 12.49
C THR A 283 3.12 -18.40 13.07
N GLY A 284 2.35 -17.62 13.82
CA GLY A 284 2.72 -16.26 14.21
C GLY A 284 2.52 -15.21 13.12
N ASP A 285 1.96 -15.62 11.97
CA ASP A 285 1.64 -14.76 10.83
C ASP A 285 0.15 -14.43 10.74
N ILE A 286 -0.19 -13.41 9.96
CA ILE A 286 -1.58 -13.00 9.70
C ILE A 286 -2.03 -13.57 8.36
N ASP A 287 -2.10 -14.90 8.26
CA ASP A 287 -2.66 -15.61 7.11
C ASP A 287 -4.18 -15.35 6.96
N SER A 288 -4.78 -15.82 5.85
CA SER A 288 -6.20 -15.60 5.55
C SER A 288 -7.13 -16.19 6.61
N LYS A 289 -6.81 -17.39 7.14
CA LYS A 289 -7.59 -18.06 8.21
C LYS A 289 -7.53 -17.28 9.51
N THR A 290 -6.34 -16.82 9.88
CA THR A 290 -6.08 -16.00 11.06
C THR A 290 -6.78 -14.66 10.95
N GLN A 291 -6.71 -13.98 9.80
CA GLN A 291 -7.41 -12.72 9.54
C GLN A 291 -8.94 -12.91 9.66
N GLY A 292 -9.52 -13.89 8.98
CA GLY A 292 -10.96 -14.14 9.04
C GLY A 292 -11.44 -14.44 10.47
N LYS A 293 -10.64 -15.18 11.24
CA LYS A 293 -10.96 -15.43 12.66
C LYS A 293 -10.86 -14.17 13.51
N MET A 294 -9.84 -13.34 13.27
CA MET A 294 -9.68 -12.04 13.93
C MET A 294 -10.86 -11.13 13.67
N ASP A 295 -11.32 -11.01 12.42
CA ASP A 295 -12.42 -10.14 12.05
C ASP A 295 -13.68 -10.44 12.87
N VAL A 296 -14.04 -11.74 12.97
CA VAL A 296 -15.21 -12.17 13.75
C VAL A 296 -15.00 -11.97 15.25
N VAL A 297 -13.86 -12.40 15.80
CA VAL A 297 -13.58 -12.32 17.25
C VAL A 297 -13.49 -10.87 17.71
N PHE A 298 -12.79 -10.02 16.96
CA PHE A 298 -12.62 -8.62 17.30
C PHE A 298 -13.94 -7.86 17.15
N LEU A 299 -14.71 -8.09 16.09
CA LEU A 299 -16.02 -7.46 15.94
C LEU A 299 -16.97 -7.86 17.07
N LYS A 300 -16.97 -9.13 17.48
CA LYS A 300 -17.78 -9.60 18.62
C LYS A 300 -17.43 -8.87 19.91
N ASP A 301 -16.15 -8.64 20.18
CA ASP A 301 -15.71 -7.89 21.37
C ASP A 301 -16.05 -6.41 21.28
N VAL A 302 -15.90 -5.81 20.10
CA VAL A 302 -16.32 -4.43 19.83
C VAL A 302 -17.82 -4.26 20.07
N GLN A 303 -18.66 -5.18 19.58
CA GLN A 303 -20.10 -5.17 19.86
C GLN A 303 -20.36 -5.21 21.37
N LYS A 304 -19.72 -6.11 22.13
CA LYS A 304 -19.88 -6.17 23.60
C LYS A 304 -19.49 -4.87 24.29
N LYS A 305 -18.35 -4.29 23.91
CA LYS A 305 -17.83 -3.05 24.51
C LYS A 305 -18.74 -1.85 24.17
N LEU A 306 -19.18 -1.74 22.92
CA LEU A 306 -20.16 -0.72 22.52
C LEU A 306 -21.48 -0.86 23.28
N ALA A 307 -21.99 -2.09 23.44
CA ALA A 307 -23.19 -2.34 24.25
C ALA A 307 -23.00 -1.87 25.69
N ARG A 308 -21.86 -2.19 26.31
CA ARG A 308 -21.53 -1.73 27.67
C ARG A 308 -21.41 -0.21 27.76
N LEU A 309 -21.00 0.46 26.69
CA LEU A 309 -20.96 1.92 26.58
C LEU A 309 -22.34 2.56 26.30
N GLY A 310 -23.40 1.75 26.10
CA GLY A 310 -24.77 2.23 25.89
C GLY A 310 -25.20 2.32 24.42
N TYR A 311 -24.40 1.80 23.48
CA TYR A 311 -24.77 1.78 22.06
C TYR A 311 -25.62 0.55 21.71
N ARG A 312 -26.66 0.75 20.89
CA ARG A 312 -27.56 -0.32 20.44
C ARG A 312 -26.93 -1.10 19.26
N VAL A 313 -26.18 -2.15 19.56
CA VAL A 313 -25.48 -2.97 18.55
C VAL A 313 -26.24 -4.24 18.10
N GLY A 314 -27.22 -4.71 18.88
CA GLY A 314 -27.84 -6.03 18.68
C GLY A 314 -27.10 -7.15 19.41
N LYS A 315 -27.26 -8.41 18.98
CA LYS A 315 -26.54 -9.55 19.56
C LYS A 315 -25.05 -9.44 19.22
N ALA A 316 -24.17 -9.72 20.18
CA ALA A 316 -22.73 -9.76 19.95
C ALA A 316 -22.34 -11.08 19.28
N ASP A 317 -22.59 -11.17 17.99
CA ASP A 317 -22.43 -12.36 17.15
C ASP A 317 -21.16 -12.34 16.29
N GLY A 318 -20.45 -11.20 16.24
CA GLY A 318 -19.30 -11.02 15.36
C GLY A 318 -19.67 -10.82 13.90
N LYS A 319 -20.93 -10.46 13.59
CA LYS A 319 -21.40 -10.13 12.24
C LYS A 319 -21.69 -8.63 12.10
N MET A 320 -21.37 -8.08 10.93
CA MET A 320 -21.55 -6.66 10.65
C MET A 320 -23.00 -6.34 10.21
N GLY A 321 -23.93 -6.31 11.17
CA GLY A 321 -25.33 -5.95 10.92
C GLY A 321 -25.61 -4.42 10.89
N LYS A 322 -26.79 -4.02 10.40
CA LYS A 322 -27.23 -2.61 10.32
C LYS A 322 -27.14 -1.87 11.67
N ARG A 323 -27.51 -2.53 12.78
CA ARG A 323 -27.42 -1.95 14.14
C ARG A 323 -25.97 -1.74 14.58
N THR A 324 -25.09 -2.72 14.34
CA THR A 324 -23.64 -2.60 14.58
C THR A 324 -23.04 -1.44 13.79
N LEU A 325 -23.36 -1.32 12.49
CA LEU A 325 -22.89 -0.22 11.64
C LEU A 325 -23.36 1.14 12.16
N LYS A 326 -24.64 1.28 12.54
CA LYS A 326 -25.17 2.52 13.14
C LYS A 326 -24.45 2.86 14.44
N ALA A 327 -24.23 1.88 15.31
CA ALA A 327 -23.51 2.07 16.57
C ALA A 327 -22.05 2.49 16.35
N LEU A 328 -21.34 1.87 15.39
CA LEU A 328 -19.98 2.25 15.00
C LEU A 328 -19.97 3.69 14.46
N SER A 329 -20.90 4.03 13.56
CA SER A 329 -21.02 5.39 13.01
C SER A 329 -21.29 6.44 14.10
N SER A 330 -22.23 6.17 15.02
CA SER A 330 -22.53 7.05 16.15
C SER A 330 -21.33 7.20 17.09
N TYR A 331 -20.60 6.11 17.36
CA TYR A 331 -19.38 6.15 18.17
C TYR A 331 -18.30 6.98 17.47
N SER A 332 -18.01 6.70 16.21
CA SER A 332 -17.03 7.43 15.41
C SER A 332 -17.34 8.91 15.33
N LYS A 333 -18.60 9.30 15.06
CA LYS A 333 -19.02 10.70 15.03
C LYS A 333 -18.79 11.39 16.37
N LYS A 334 -19.20 10.76 17.49
CA LYS A 334 -19.00 11.30 18.85
C LYS A 334 -17.52 11.50 19.18
N HIS A 335 -16.66 10.62 18.71
CA HIS A 335 -15.22 10.63 18.96
C HIS A 335 -14.39 11.27 17.82
N ARG A 336 -15.04 11.93 16.86
CA ARG A 336 -14.41 12.61 15.71
C ARG A 336 -13.45 11.71 14.91
N LEU A 337 -13.82 10.44 14.76
CA LEU A 337 -13.09 9.45 13.95
C LEU A 337 -13.64 9.43 12.53
N SER A 338 -12.75 9.37 11.52
CA SER A 338 -13.12 9.39 10.10
C SER A 338 -13.75 8.08 9.58
N ALA A 339 -13.78 7.02 10.40
CA ALA A 339 -14.15 5.67 9.96
C ALA A 339 -15.60 5.30 10.28
N ARG A 340 -16.35 4.82 9.27
CA ARG A 340 -17.70 4.22 9.43
C ARG A 340 -17.68 2.69 9.59
N GLN A 341 -16.50 2.10 9.69
CA GLN A 341 -16.25 0.65 9.78
C GLN A 341 -15.32 0.33 10.95
N LEU A 342 -15.14 -0.96 11.22
CA LEU A 342 -14.17 -1.43 12.22
C LEU A 342 -12.74 -1.14 11.75
N THR A 343 -12.09 -0.17 12.38
CA THR A 343 -10.72 0.26 12.06
C THR A 343 -9.80 0.15 13.28
N PRO A 344 -8.47 0.14 13.08
CA PRO A 344 -7.51 0.12 14.17
C PRO A 344 -7.73 1.26 15.17
N ASP A 345 -7.91 2.49 14.68
CA ASP A 345 -8.07 3.69 15.49
C ASP A 345 -9.38 3.68 16.28
N LEU A 346 -10.47 3.16 15.68
CA LEU A 346 -11.72 2.93 16.38
C LEU A 346 -11.54 1.94 17.53
N MET A 347 -10.88 0.80 17.30
CA MET A 347 -10.62 -0.18 18.36
C MET A 347 -9.78 0.41 19.49
N VAL A 348 -8.77 1.22 19.17
CA VAL A 348 -7.96 1.93 20.17
C VAL A 348 -8.81 2.87 21.02
N SER A 349 -9.60 3.73 20.38
CA SER A 349 -10.47 4.69 21.05
C SER A 349 -11.50 3.98 21.92
N LEU A 350 -12.16 2.96 21.36
CA LEU A 350 -13.18 2.19 22.04
C LEU A 350 -12.63 1.53 23.31
N ASN A 351 -11.45 0.91 23.22
CA ASN A 351 -10.83 0.27 24.37
C ASN A 351 -10.54 1.28 25.48
N ARG A 352 -10.08 2.49 25.12
CA ARG A 352 -9.84 3.58 26.08
C ARG A 352 -11.15 4.01 26.76
N SER A 353 -12.20 4.31 25.98
CA SER A 353 -13.51 4.71 26.52
C SER A 353 -14.13 3.63 27.40
N PHE A 354 -13.99 2.36 27.01
CA PHE A 354 -14.45 1.23 27.79
C PHE A 354 -13.72 1.13 29.13
N ASN A 355 -12.38 1.17 29.14
CA ASN A 355 -11.61 1.10 30.39
C ASN A 355 -11.95 2.26 31.33
N GLN A 356 -12.08 3.49 30.81
CA GLN A 356 -12.52 4.65 31.59
C GLN A 356 -13.93 4.49 32.16
N LYS A 357 -14.83 3.76 31.47
CA LYS A 357 -16.15 3.46 32.04
C LYS A 357 -16.03 2.43 33.16
N ILE A 358 -15.24 1.38 32.98
CA ILE A 358 -15.01 0.37 34.01
C ILE A 358 -14.39 0.98 35.27
N GLU A 359 -13.39 1.85 35.13
CA GLU A 359 -12.76 2.55 36.26
C GLU A 359 -13.77 3.41 37.04
N ARG A 360 -14.67 4.11 36.32
CA ARG A 360 -15.74 4.89 36.95
C ARG A 360 -16.78 4.01 37.65
N ASP A 361 -17.20 2.92 37.00
CA ASP A 361 -18.16 1.97 37.58
C ASP A 361 -17.60 1.33 38.85
N LEU A 362 -16.31 0.95 38.86
CA LEU A 362 -15.61 0.43 40.03
C LEU A 362 -15.53 1.46 41.16
N SER A 363 -15.10 2.68 40.87
CA SER A 363 -15.05 3.75 41.87
C SER A 363 -16.42 4.06 42.48
N ASN A 364 -17.48 4.04 41.66
CA ASN A 364 -18.85 4.23 42.13
C ASN A 364 -19.32 3.05 43.01
N ALA A 365 -18.97 1.81 42.66
CA ALA A 365 -19.27 0.64 43.47
C ALA A 365 -18.56 0.68 44.83
N GLU A 366 -17.29 1.08 44.87
CA GLU A 366 -16.53 1.27 46.11
C GLU A 366 -17.17 2.34 47.00
N LYS A 367 -17.58 3.48 46.43
CA LYS A 367 -18.30 4.53 47.16
C LYS A 367 -19.65 4.05 47.68
N ALA A 368 -20.38 3.26 46.89
CA ALA A 368 -21.67 2.69 47.31
C ALA A 368 -21.48 1.69 48.46
N GLN A 369 -20.45 0.85 48.38
CA GLN A 369 -20.09 -0.08 49.45
C GLN A 369 -19.71 0.67 50.73
N ALA A 370 -18.86 1.70 50.65
CA ALA A 370 -18.51 2.51 51.81
C ALA A 370 -19.73 3.19 52.45
N ARG A 371 -20.68 3.69 51.63
CA ARG A 371 -21.96 4.24 52.13
C ARG A 371 -22.82 3.18 52.80
N ALA A 372 -22.87 1.96 52.25
CA ALA A 372 -23.62 0.86 52.85
C ALA A 372 -23.01 0.43 54.20
N GLU A 373 -21.68 0.31 54.27
CA GLU A 373 -20.96 0.00 55.50
C GLU A 373 -21.14 1.09 56.56
N ALA A 374 -21.09 2.37 56.19
CA ALA A 374 -21.36 3.48 57.10
C ALA A 374 -22.80 3.44 57.64
N LYS A 375 -23.79 3.16 56.78
CA LYS A 375 -25.19 2.99 57.20
C LYS A 375 -25.34 1.80 58.15
N ALA A 376 -24.70 0.67 57.87
CA ALA A 376 -24.73 -0.52 58.73
C ALA A 376 -24.11 -0.25 60.10
N ARG A 377 -22.96 0.46 60.14
CA ARG A 377 -22.33 0.88 61.40
C ARG A 377 -23.22 1.83 62.21
N ALA A 378 -23.86 2.80 61.55
CA ALA A 378 -24.79 3.71 62.19
C ALA A 378 -26.02 2.98 62.77
N ALA A 379 -26.56 2.00 62.02
CA ALA A 379 -27.66 1.15 62.48
C ALA A 379 -27.24 0.28 63.69
N ALA A 380 -26.05 -0.32 63.65
CA ALA A 380 -25.51 -1.12 64.75
C ALA A 380 -25.29 -0.27 66.02
N ALA A 381 -24.77 0.96 65.88
CA ALA A 381 -24.60 1.89 66.98
C ALA A 381 -25.95 2.29 67.62
N LYS A 382 -26.98 2.54 66.80
CA LYS A 382 -28.34 2.80 67.29
C LYS A 382 -28.92 1.58 68.02
N ALA A 383 -28.74 0.38 67.49
CA ALA A 383 -29.20 -0.86 68.14
C ALA A 383 -28.51 -1.10 69.49
N LYS A 384 -27.20 -0.81 69.59
CA LYS A 384 -26.45 -0.90 70.85
C LYS A 384 -27.01 0.05 71.92
N LYS A 385 -27.23 1.33 71.56
CA LYS A 385 -27.84 2.31 72.48
C LYS A 385 -29.24 1.89 72.94
N ALA A 386 -30.05 1.31 72.05
CA ALA A 386 -31.38 0.80 72.41
C ALA A 386 -31.32 -0.42 73.36
N ALA A 387 -30.32 -1.28 73.20
CA ALA A 387 -30.10 -2.42 74.09
C ALA A 387 -29.62 -1.97 75.49
N GLU A 388 -28.70 -1.00 75.56
CA GLU A 388 -28.23 -0.39 76.80
C GLU A 388 -29.40 0.28 77.55
N ALA A 389 -30.25 1.05 76.86
CA ALA A 389 -31.44 1.66 77.46
C ALA A 389 -32.45 0.62 78.00
N LYS A 390 -32.66 -0.48 77.28
CA LYS A 390 -33.49 -1.60 77.76
C LYS A 390 -32.91 -2.28 79.00
N SER A 391 -31.58 -2.44 79.07
CA SER A 391 -30.92 -3.03 80.24
C SER A 391 -31.01 -2.12 81.47
N ALA A 392 -30.89 -0.80 81.29
CA ALA A 392 -31.07 0.19 82.36
C ALA A 392 -32.51 0.22 82.89
N ALA A 393 -33.52 0.17 82.01
CA ALA A 393 -34.92 0.09 82.40
C ALA A 393 -35.23 -1.20 83.20
N LYS A 394 -34.61 -2.33 82.82
CA LYS A 394 -34.76 -3.62 83.52
C LYS A 394 -34.07 -3.63 84.89
N ALA A 395 -33.01 -2.84 85.07
CA ALA A 395 -32.34 -2.65 86.35
C ALA A 395 -33.15 -1.76 87.32
N LEU A 396 -33.84 -0.74 86.80
CA LEU A 396 -34.76 0.09 87.61
C LEU A 396 -35.98 -0.71 88.12
N ALA A 397 -36.50 -1.67 87.35
CA ALA A 397 -37.66 -2.48 87.74
C ALA A 397 -37.40 -3.49 88.88
N LYS A 398 -36.14 -3.68 89.33
CA LYS A 398 -35.76 -4.60 90.42
C LYS A 398 -35.68 -3.97 91.81
N LYS A 399 -35.96 -2.67 91.98
CA LYS A 399 -36.09 -2.01 93.29
C LYS A 399 -37.57 -1.67 93.55
N LYS A 400 -38.22 -2.34 94.51
CA LYS A 400 -39.49 -1.90 95.11
C LYS A 400 -39.22 -1.20 96.45
N PRO A 401 -40.09 -0.26 96.86
CA PRO A 401 -40.78 -0.46 98.14
C PRO A 401 -42.30 -0.15 98.12
N HIS A 402 -42.91 -0.47 99.26
CA HIS A 402 -44.32 -0.67 99.62
C HIS A 402 -45.20 0.58 99.85
N THR A 403 -46.52 0.30 100.03
CA THR A 403 -47.65 1.09 100.60
C THR A 403 -48.29 2.09 99.62
N GLY A 404 -49.61 2.10 99.29
CA GLY A 404 -50.86 2.09 100.08
C GLY A 404 -51.39 3.54 100.12
N LYS A 405 -52.61 3.99 99.76
CA LYS A 405 -53.99 3.45 99.76
C LYS A 405 -54.89 4.39 98.90
N LYS A 406 -55.84 3.78 98.19
CA LYS A 406 -57.18 4.20 97.65
C LYS A 406 -57.67 5.67 97.77
N THR A 407 -58.30 6.17 96.69
CA THR A 407 -59.67 6.74 96.76
C THR A 407 -60.46 6.56 95.43
N GLN A 408 -61.75 6.27 95.61
CA GLN A 408 -62.92 6.02 94.73
C GLN A 408 -63.35 7.25 93.89
N VAL A 409 -64.29 7.29 92.92
CA VAL A 409 -65.23 6.43 92.15
C VAL A 409 -65.95 7.37 91.14
N LYS A 410 -66.38 6.85 89.97
CA LYS A 410 -67.72 7.04 89.30
C LYS A 410 -67.57 6.68 87.80
N SER A 411 -68.03 5.48 87.39
CA SER A 411 -69.33 5.15 86.77
C SER A 411 -69.42 5.57 85.28
N LYS A 412 -69.80 4.77 84.29
CA LYS A 412 -70.86 3.75 84.22
C LYS A 412 -70.78 2.96 82.88
N THR A 413 -71.36 1.74 82.87
CA THR A 413 -71.95 0.94 81.74
C THR A 413 -71.10 0.56 80.51
N SER A 414 -71.08 -0.65 79.92
CA SER A 414 -71.85 -1.91 80.05
C SER A 414 -71.14 -3.10 79.32
N SER A 415 -71.25 -4.29 79.93
CA SER A 415 -71.04 -5.73 79.58
C SER A 415 -71.14 -6.24 78.10
N PRO A 416 -70.89 -7.54 77.77
CA PRO A 416 -69.65 -8.36 77.86
C PRO A 416 -69.37 -9.28 76.61
N GLN A 417 -68.15 -9.86 76.52
CA GLN A 417 -67.81 -11.27 76.16
C GLN A 417 -66.60 -11.50 75.21
N SER A 418 -65.81 -12.50 75.61
CA SER A 418 -64.81 -13.31 74.86
C SER A 418 -63.38 -12.76 74.71
N SER A 419 -62.44 -13.32 75.48
CA SER A 419 -60.99 -13.26 75.18
C SER A 419 -60.22 -14.34 75.95
N SER A 420 -60.30 -15.59 75.47
CA SER A 420 -59.37 -16.67 75.86
C SER A 420 -58.55 -17.22 74.68
N TYR A 421 -58.63 -16.62 73.49
CA TYR A 421 -57.90 -17.05 72.28
C TYR A 421 -56.74 -16.12 71.86
N THR A 422 -56.50 -15.00 72.55
CA THR A 422 -55.53 -13.97 72.11
C THR A 422 -54.13 -14.11 72.73
N LEU A 423 -54.00 -14.80 73.87
CA LEU A 423 -52.72 -14.93 74.60
C LEU A 423 -51.77 -16.02 74.04
N SER A 424 -52.28 -17.03 73.33
CA SER A 424 -51.46 -18.10 72.73
C SER A 424 -50.84 -17.66 71.39
N GLU A 425 -51.58 -16.91 70.57
CA GLU A 425 -51.09 -16.37 69.29
C GLU A 425 -50.02 -15.28 69.47
N GLU A 426 -50.16 -14.39 70.48
CA GLU A 426 -49.14 -13.39 70.76
C GLU A 426 -47.83 -14.03 71.26
N ARG A 427 -47.90 -15.09 72.07
CA ARG A 427 -46.73 -15.86 72.48
C ARG A 427 -46.06 -16.57 71.30
N ALA A 428 -46.83 -17.11 70.35
CA ALA A 428 -46.29 -17.71 69.13
C ALA A 428 -45.62 -16.67 68.22
N LYS A 429 -46.22 -15.47 68.07
CA LYS A 429 -45.64 -14.35 67.30
C LYS A 429 -44.36 -13.82 67.93
N GLU A 430 -44.29 -13.74 69.27
CA GLU A 430 -43.07 -13.30 69.97
C GLU A 430 -41.97 -14.38 69.91
N ALA A 431 -42.31 -15.66 70.06
CA ALA A 431 -41.36 -16.76 69.86
C ALA A 431 -40.80 -16.80 68.42
N ALA A 432 -41.65 -16.55 67.42
CA ALA A 432 -41.23 -16.43 66.02
C ALA A 432 -40.30 -15.23 65.79
N ARG A 433 -40.56 -14.08 66.43
CA ARG A 433 -39.68 -12.90 66.40
C ARG A 433 -38.32 -13.17 67.03
N VAL A 434 -38.28 -13.82 68.19
CA VAL A 434 -37.03 -14.19 68.87
C VAL A 434 -36.22 -15.17 68.02
N LYS A 435 -36.88 -16.13 67.36
CA LYS A 435 -36.24 -17.07 66.44
C LYS A 435 -35.72 -16.39 65.16
N ALA A 436 -36.47 -15.43 64.63
CA ALA A 436 -36.03 -14.63 63.48
C ALA A 436 -34.83 -13.72 63.82
N LEU A 437 -34.82 -13.13 65.02
CA LEU A 437 -33.71 -12.30 65.50
C LEU A 437 -32.45 -13.12 65.76
N THR A 438 -32.57 -14.33 66.31
CA THR A 438 -31.43 -15.24 66.49
C THR A 438 -30.88 -15.75 65.16
N LEU A 439 -31.74 -16.07 64.19
CA LEU A 439 -31.30 -16.44 62.84
C LEU A 439 -30.60 -15.28 62.13
N ALA A 440 -31.12 -14.06 62.24
CA ALA A 440 -30.49 -12.86 61.68
C ALA A 440 -29.12 -12.58 62.32
N ALA A 441 -28.97 -12.80 63.63
CA ALA A 441 -27.69 -12.67 64.32
C ALA A 441 -26.66 -13.72 63.85
N GLN A 442 -27.10 -14.97 63.65
CA GLN A 442 -26.25 -16.04 63.09
C GLN A 442 -25.83 -15.75 61.66
N GLN A 443 -26.73 -15.23 60.82
CA GLN A 443 -26.42 -14.82 59.45
C GLN A 443 -25.42 -13.66 59.41
N ALA A 444 -25.59 -12.65 60.26
CA ALA A 444 -24.66 -11.53 60.37
C ALA A 444 -23.25 -11.97 60.82
N GLU A 445 -23.16 -12.95 61.74
CA GLU A 445 -21.87 -13.51 62.15
C GLU A 445 -21.21 -14.33 61.02
N ALA A 446 -22.00 -15.11 60.28
CA ALA A 446 -21.54 -15.87 59.12
C ALA A 446 -21.00 -14.95 58.01
N GLU A 447 -21.71 -13.86 57.71
CA GLU A 447 -21.27 -12.84 56.75
C GLU A 447 -19.98 -12.14 57.21
N ARG A 448 -19.86 -11.81 58.51
CA ARG A 448 -18.62 -11.23 59.06
C ARG A 448 -17.44 -12.18 58.92
N LYS A 449 -17.63 -13.48 59.16
CA LYS A 449 -16.60 -14.51 58.96
C LYS A 449 -16.27 -14.70 57.48
N ALA A 450 -17.25 -14.62 56.57
CA ALA A 450 -17.04 -14.69 55.13
C ALA A 450 -16.24 -13.49 54.59
N GLN A 451 -16.58 -12.27 55.03
CA GLN A 451 -15.86 -11.05 54.68
C GLN A 451 -14.41 -11.06 55.20
N ALA A 452 -14.18 -11.57 56.42
CA ALA A 452 -12.84 -11.74 56.97
C ALA A 452 -11.99 -12.74 56.15
N ARG A 453 -12.59 -13.85 55.69
CA ARG A 453 -11.93 -14.81 54.80
C ARG A 453 -11.62 -14.19 53.42
N ALA A 454 -12.56 -13.45 52.84
CA ALA A 454 -12.37 -12.75 51.57
C ALA A 454 -11.25 -11.70 51.65
N ALA A 455 -11.19 -10.94 52.75
CA ALA A 455 -10.13 -9.95 53.00
C ALA A 455 -8.75 -10.61 53.14
N LYS A 456 -8.66 -11.80 53.76
CA LYS A 456 -7.41 -12.57 53.86
C LYS A 456 -6.92 -13.03 52.48
N ILE A 457 -7.82 -13.57 51.66
CA ILE A 457 -7.52 -14.01 50.29
C ILE A 457 -7.08 -12.81 49.41
N ALA A 458 -7.75 -11.67 49.53
CA ALA A 458 -7.38 -10.46 48.82
C ALA A 458 -5.97 -9.97 49.19
N ARG A 459 -5.61 -10.01 50.49
CA ARG A 459 -4.26 -9.66 50.96
C ARG A 459 -3.19 -10.61 50.43
N GLU A 460 -3.46 -11.92 50.37
CA GLU A 460 -2.54 -12.90 49.79
C GLU A 460 -2.35 -12.72 48.29
N ASN A 461 -3.43 -12.46 47.55
CA ASN A 461 -3.37 -12.18 46.12
C ASN A 461 -2.61 -10.88 45.81
N ALA A 462 -2.79 -9.84 46.63
CA ALA A 462 -2.02 -8.59 46.52
C ALA A 462 -0.52 -8.83 46.76
N LYS A 463 -0.14 -9.64 47.75
CA LYS A 463 1.26 -10.03 47.99
C LYS A 463 1.86 -10.80 46.80
N LYS A 464 1.13 -11.77 46.24
CA LYS A 464 1.57 -12.54 45.05
C LYS A 464 1.75 -11.62 43.82
N LEU A 465 0.84 -10.67 43.61
CA LEU A 465 0.93 -9.71 42.50
C LEU A 465 2.12 -8.74 42.68
N ALA A 466 2.38 -8.29 43.90
CA ALA A 466 3.54 -7.45 44.21
C ALA A 466 4.87 -8.18 43.98
N ALA A 467 4.97 -9.46 44.37
CA ALA A 467 6.13 -10.30 44.10
C ALA A 467 6.35 -10.52 42.59
N ALA A 468 5.28 -10.77 41.82
CA ALA A 468 5.34 -10.91 40.37
C ALA A 468 5.81 -9.61 39.69
N ARG A 469 5.37 -8.44 40.17
CA ARG A 469 5.83 -7.13 39.68
C ARG A 469 7.32 -6.90 39.94
N LYS A 470 7.83 -7.23 41.14
CA LYS A 470 9.27 -7.16 41.45
C LYS A 470 10.10 -8.10 40.58
N LYS A 471 9.62 -9.32 40.31
CA LYS A 471 10.29 -10.27 39.39
C LYS A 471 10.35 -9.74 37.95
N ALA A 472 9.27 -9.14 37.47
CA ALA A 472 9.22 -8.53 36.14
C ALA A 472 10.16 -7.31 36.00
N GLN A 473 10.24 -6.47 37.03
CA GLN A 473 11.17 -5.32 37.04
C GLN A 473 12.65 -5.76 37.09
N ARG A 474 12.97 -6.86 37.79
CA ARG A 474 14.33 -7.44 37.78
C ARG A 474 14.71 -8.00 36.41
N GLN A 475 13.77 -8.65 35.71
CA GLN A 475 13.98 -9.12 34.33
C GLN A 475 14.18 -7.96 33.33
N GLU A 476 13.46 -6.84 33.51
CA GLU A 476 13.60 -5.65 32.67
C GLU A 476 14.96 -4.94 32.87
N LYS A 477 15.49 -4.90 34.09
CA LYS A 477 16.85 -4.39 34.36
C LYS A 477 17.96 -5.30 33.82
N SER A 478 17.79 -6.62 33.90
CA SER A 478 18.74 -7.59 33.32
C SER A 478 18.85 -7.46 31.79
N TYR A 479 17.75 -7.15 31.10
CA TYR A 479 17.73 -6.99 29.64
C TYR A 479 18.43 -5.69 29.17
N LYS A 480 18.48 -4.64 30.01
CA LYS A 480 19.21 -3.39 29.70
C LYS A 480 20.73 -3.50 29.88
N ASN A 481 21.23 -4.53 30.58
CA ASN A 481 22.66 -4.74 30.84
C ASN A 481 23.35 -5.73 29.89
N LYS A 482 22.66 -6.24 28.85
CA LYS A 482 23.35 -6.95 27.76
C LYS A 482 24.01 -5.92 26.85
N ARG A 483 25.35 -5.87 26.93
CA ARG A 483 26.28 -5.05 26.13
C ARG A 483 25.76 -4.83 24.70
N VAL A 484 25.44 -3.58 24.39
CA VAL A 484 25.35 -3.09 23.01
C VAL A 484 26.77 -3.14 22.44
N VAL A 485 27.02 -4.02 21.46
CA VAL A 485 28.23 -3.93 20.64
C VAL A 485 28.10 -2.65 19.82
N ARG A 486 28.86 -1.62 20.21
CA ARG A 486 29.03 -0.40 19.40
C ARG A 486 29.84 -0.77 18.16
N GLY A 487 29.16 -1.13 17.07
CA GLY A 487 29.79 -1.24 15.75
C GLY A 487 30.14 0.14 15.23
N GLY A 488 31.44 0.43 15.11
CA GLY A 488 31.94 1.62 14.43
C GLY A 488 31.57 1.60 12.94
N LYS A 489 31.46 2.80 12.33
CA LYS A 489 31.20 2.95 10.90
C LYS A 489 32.34 2.28 10.10
N ALA A 490 32.00 1.33 9.23
CA ALA A 490 32.93 0.75 8.26
C ALA A 490 32.61 1.29 6.86
N LYS A 491 33.64 1.74 6.12
CA LYS A 491 33.52 2.25 4.75
C LYS A 491 34.63 1.60 3.91
N GLY A 492 34.27 0.95 2.81
CA GLY A 492 35.23 0.27 1.93
C GLY A 492 34.56 -0.68 0.94
N ARG A 493 35.36 -1.36 0.11
CA ARG A 493 34.89 -2.35 -0.86
C ARG A 493 34.43 -3.62 -0.12
N MET A 494 33.28 -4.16 -0.52
CA MET A 494 32.68 -5.36 0.07
C MET A 494 33.12 -6.58 -0.74
N ASN A 495 33.65 -7.59 -0.04
CA ASN A 495 34.15 -8.84 -0.64
C ASN A 495 33.31 -10.01 -0.14
N PHE A 496 32.94 -10.92 -1.05
CA PHE A 496 32.15 -12.12 -0.75
C PHE A 496 33.02 -13.37 -0.89
N ASN A 497 33.01 -14.22 0.14
CA ASN A 497 33.60 -15.55 0.08
C ASN A 497 32.57 -16.55 -0.42
N ARG A 498 32.92 -17.36 -1.42
CA ARG A 498 32.01 -18.29 -2.08
C ARG A 498 32.51 -19.73 -1.97
N SER A 499 31.58 -20.66 -1.81
CA SER A 499 31.82 -22.10 -1.92
C SER A 499 30.63 -22.76 -2.61
N GLY A 500 30.86 -23.53 -3.68
CA GLY A 500 29.80 -24.18 -4.46
C GLY A 500 28.74 -23.21 -5.01
N GLY A 501 29.15 -22.01 -5.42
CA GLY A 501 28.25 -20.97 -5.95
C GLY A 501 27.47 -20.17 -4.90
N ARG A 502 27.45 -20.58 -3.62
CA ARG A 502 26.80 -19.85 -2.51
C ARG A 502 27.77 -18.93 -1.78
N VAL A 503 27.25 -17.82 -1.25
CA VAL A 503 28.00 -16.93 -0.36
C VAL A 503 28.05 -17.55 1.04
N VAL A 504 29.26 -17.84 1.51
CA VAL A 504 29.51 -18.46 2.84
C VAL A 504 30.15 -17.47 3.82
N GLY A 505 30.41 -16.24 3.40
CA GLY A 505 30.92 -15.18 4.25
C GLY A 505 31.12 -13.87 3.49
N CYS A 506 31.26 -12.78 4.22
CA CYS A 506 31.47 -11.46 3.63
C CYS A 506 32.36 -10.58 4.53
N SER A 507 33.07 -9.64 3.91
CA SER A 507 33.91 -8.67 4.60
C SER A 507 33.81 -7.28 3.97
N ILE A 508 34.03 -6.23 4.76
CA ILE A 508 34.15 -4.85 4.27
C ILE A 508 35.50 -4.33 4.74
N ALA A 509 36.34 -3.89 3.80
CA ALA A 509 37.70 -3.42 4.08
C ALA A 509 38.51 -4.41 4.96
N GLY A 510 38.41 -5.72 4.67
CA GLY A 510 39.12 -6.78 5.38
C GLY A 510 38.53 -7.18 6.73
N ARG A 511 37.45 -6.54 7.20
CA ARG A 511 36.76 -6.94 8.43
C ARG A 511 35.59 -7.87 8.12
N ASN A 512 35.61 -9.08 8.68
CA ASN A 512 34.52 -10.03 8.57
C ASN A 512 33.25 -9.50 9.24
N ILE A 513 32.12 -9.63 8.55
CA ILE A 513 30.79 -9.29 9.05
C ILE A 513 29.95 -10.57 9.23
N PRO A 514 29.03 -10.62 10.20
CA PRO A 514 28.19 -11.79 10.45
C PRO A 514 27.41 -12.21 9.20
N ILE A 515 27.33 -13.52 8.92
CA ILE A 515 26.79 -14.06 7.67
C ILE A 515 25.31 -13.72 7.46
N GLU A 516 24.55 -13.50 8.52
CA GLU A 516 23.14 -13.12 8.49
C GLU A 516 22.93 -11.71 7.87
N TRP A 517 24.00 -10.92 7.77
CA TRP A 517 24.00 -9.64 7.07
C TRP A 517 24.12 -9.83 5.55
N CYS A 518 24.54 -11.00 5.09
CA CYS A 518 24.83 -11.29 3.67
C CYS A 518 24.00 -12.45 3.11
N GLU A 519 23.14 -13.06 3.93
CA GLU A 519 22.25 -14.17 3.58
C GLU A 519 21.24 -13.90 2.43
N PRO A 520 20.79 -12.66 2.12
CA PRO A 520 19.86 -12.45 1.01
C PRO A 520 20.56 -12.11 -0.33
N PHE A 521 21.76 -12.65 -0.60
CA PHE A 521 22.40 -12.52 -1.91
C PHE A 521 21.92 -13.63 -2.85
N TYR A 522 20.81 -13.39 -3.57
CA TYR A 522 20.45 -14.18 -4.76
C TYR A 522 20.93 -13.43 -6.01
N PRO A 523 21.87 -13.98 -6.79
CA PRO A 523 22.10 -13.46 -8.14
C PRO A 523 20.87 -13.81 -9.00
N LEU A 524 20.12 -12.79 -9.42
CA LEU A 524 19.18 -12.94 -10.53
C LEU A 524 19.97 -12.85 -11.85
N PRO A 525 19.62 -13.62 -12.89
CA PRO A 525 20.24 -13.48 -14.19
C PRO A 525 19.75 -12.17 -14.83
N ARG A 526 20.72 -11.36 -15.29
CA ARG A 526 20.57 -10.15 -16.14
C ARG A 526 19.85 -8.95 -15.51
N ASN A 527 20.66 -8.13 -14.83
CA ASN A 527 20.73 -6.66 -14.85
C ASN A 527 21.38 -6.21 -13.54
N ASN A 528 22.48 -5.46 -13.63
CA ASN A 528 23.39 -5.10 -12.54
C ASN A 528 22.77 -4.26 -11.39
N HIS A 529 21.83 -4.84 -10.65
CA HIS A 529 21.29 -4.29 -9.42
C HIS A 529 21.40 -5.35 -8.32
N CYS A 530 22.44 -5.25 -7.50
CA CYS A 530 22.47 -5.98 -6.24
C CYS A 530 21.65 -5.18 -5.22
N GLU A 531 20.43 -5.63 -4.92
CA GLU A 531 19.66 -5.13 -3.78
C GLU A 531 20.04 -5.95 -2.55
N ALA A 532 20.82 -5.36 -1.65
CA ALA A 532 21.13 -5.97 -0.35
C ALA A 532 20.27 -5.33 0.74
N THR A 533 19.46 -6.15 1.42
CA THR A 533 18.64 -5.72 2.55
C THR A 533 19.27 -6.21 3.85
N PHE A 534 19.87 -5.29 4.61
CA PHE A 534 20.47 -5.63 5.91
C PHE A 534 19.45 -5.45 7.04
N LYS A 535 19.36 -6.43 7.94
CA LYS A 535 18.55 -6.32 9.15
C LYS A 535 19.47 -6.21 10.37
N SER A 536 19.63 -5.00 10.88
CA SER A 536 20.43 -4.79 12.10
C SER A 536 19.72 -5.38 13.33
N SER A 537 20.48 -5.67 14.39
CA SER A 537 19.93 -6.07 15.70
C SER A 537 19.04 -5.00 16.37
N SER A 538 19.07 -3.76 15.87
CA SER A 538 18.17 -2.67 16.27
C SER A 538 16.87 -2.61 15.44
N GLY A 539 16.73 -3.47 14.42
CA GLY A 539 15.55 -3.53 13.55
C GLY A 539 15.52 -2.49 12.44
N ALA A 540 16.58 -1.69 12.26
CA ALA A 540 16.72 -0.82 11.10
C ALA A 540 17.04 -1.64 9.85
N VAL A 541 16.38 -1.29 8.73
CA VAL A 541 16.61 -1.85 7.40
C VAL A 541 17.46 -0.87 6.62
N ILE A 542 18.62 -1.31 6.15
CA ILE A 542 19.52 -0.53 5.28
C ILE A 542 19.45 -1.15 3.89
N ASN A 543 19.08 -0.34 2.90
CA ASN A 543 19.10 -0.73 1.49
C ASN A 543 20.32 -0.08 0.84
N LEU A 544 21.22 -0.90 0.30
CA LEU A 544 22.37 -0.42 -0.46
C LEU A 544 22.11 -0.61 -1.95
N TRP A 545 22.41 0.44 -2.71
CA TRP A 545 22.39 0.44 -4.16
C TRP A 545 23.84 0.44 -4.62
N CYS A 546 24.27 -0.63 -5.31
CA CYS A 546 25.59 -0.67 -5.92
C CYS A 546 25.56 0.15 -7.22
N LYS A 547 26.65 0.86 -7.49
CA LYS A 547 26.81 1.70 -8.70
C LYS A 547 27.28 0.88 -9.87
#